data_AF-A0A821D5Z9-F1
#
_entry.id   AF-A0A821D5Z9-F1
#
_cell.length_a   1.000
_cell.length_b   1.000
_cell.length_c   1.000
_cell.angle_alpha   90.00
_cell.angle_beta   90.00
_cell.angle_gamma   90.00
#
_symmetry.space_group_name_H-M   'P 1'
#
loop_
_entity.id
_entity.type
_entity.pdbx_description
1 polymer ?
#
loop_
_entity_poly.entity_id
_entity_poly.type
_entity_poly.pdbx_seq_one_letter_code
_entity_poly.pdbx_strand_id
1 'polypeptide(L)' 'MMMRGSPVEDINYYRSWPKYRHGYDFPFDGCEQWNDRRRVEPDDEWYFERTDYAQMDQEIEDEVAGFIAQLGGKKIQKG' A
#
# COMPACT_ATOMS: atom_id res chain seq x y z
N MET A 1 13.38 15.46 -20.99
CA MET A 1 12.35 16.43 -20.56
C MET A 1 11.00 15.73 -20.68
N MET A 2 10.34 15.39 -19.57
CA MET A 2 8.99 14.81 -19.64
C MET A 2 7.99 15.95 -19.82
N MET A 3 7.20 15.95 -20.89
CA MET A 3 6.03 16.81 -20.99
C MET A 3 5.02 16.34 -19.96
N ARG A 4 4.75 17.16 -18.93
CA ARG A 4 3.58 16.96 -18.09
C ARG A 4 2.37 17.47 -18.86
N GLY A 5 1.40 16.60 -19.14
CA GLY A 5 0.11 17.03 -19.66
C GLY A 5 -0.60 17.90 -18.62
N SER A 6 -1.19 19.01 -19.04
CA SER A 6 -2.07 19.79 -18.17
C SER A 6 -3.41 19.05 -18.04
N PRO A 7 -4.00 19.00 -16.84
CA PRO A 7 -5.33 18.44 -16.68
C PRO A 7 -6.31 19.24 -17.52
N VAL A 8 -7.10 18.53 -18.33
CA VAL A 8 -8.23 19.15 -19.02
C VAL A 8 -9.39 19.15 -18.04
N GLU A 9 -9.93 20.34 -17.79
CA GLU A 9 -11.14 20.55 -16.99
C GLU A 9 -12.25 19.61 -17.48
N ASP A 10 -12.96 18.97 -16.55
CA ASP A 10 -14.05 18.01 -16.81
C ASP A 10 -13.71 16.70 -17.53
N ILE A 11 -12.43 16.44 -17.82
CA ILE A 11 -11.98 15.14 -18.37
C ILE A 11 -11.20 14.35 -17.31
N ASN A 12 -10.28 15.02 -16.61
CA ASN A 12 -9.37 14.36 -15.68
C ASN A 12 -9.80 14.61 -14.23
N TYR A 13 -10.68 13.75 -13.72
CA TYR A 13 -10.97 13.68 -12.29
C TYR A 13 -9.94 12.75 -11.62
N TYR A 14 -9.06 13.32 -10.79
CA TYR A 14 -8.10 12.51 -10.04
C TYR A 14 -8.74 12.02 -8.75
N ARG A 15 -8.55 10.73 -8.48
CA ARG A 15 -8.91 10.10 -7.21
C ARG A 15 -8.11 10.68 -6.05
N SER A 16 -8.63 10.47 -4.85
CA SER A 16 -7.90 10.65 -3.59
C SER A 16 -6.51 10.01 -3.63
N TRP A 17 -5.57 10.67 -2.96
CA TRP A 17 -4.26 10.08 -2.74
C TRP A 17 -4.33 9.02 -1.63
N PRO A 18 -3.59 7.91 -1.76
CA PRO A 18 -3.58 6.85 -0.76
C PRO A 18 -3.06 7.35 0.58
N LYS A 19 -3.59 6.81 1.68
CA LYS A 19 -3.08 7.08 3.03
C LYS A 19 -1.72 6.44 3.21
N TYR A 20 -0.81 7.14 3.89
CA TYR A 20 0.44 6.60 4.40
C TYR A 20 0.18 5.89 5.73
N ARG A 21 0.63 4.64 5.84
CA ARG A 21 0.45 3.75 6.98
C ARG A 21 1.81 3.45 7.60
N HIS A 22 2.03 4.01 8.79
CA HIS A 22 3.27 3.84 9.51
C HIS A 22 3.54 2.34 9.81
N GLY A 23 4.72 1.84 9.45
CA GLY A 23 5.12 0.45 9.65
C GLY A 23 4.68 -0.53 8.57
N TYR A 24 3.81 -0.12 7.64
CA TYR A 24 3.40 -0.91 6.48
C TYR A 24 3.95 -0.36 5.18
N ASP A 25 3.89 0.96 5.01
CA ASP A 25 4.38 1.63 3.81
C ASP A 25 5.87 2.00 3.95
N PHE A 26 6.57 2.03 2.82
CA PHE A 26 7.98 2.40 2.81
C PHE A 26 8.15 3.88 3.21
N PRO A 27 9.05 4.21 4.14
CA PRO A 27 9.23 5.59 4.59
C PRO A 27 9.83 6.46 3.48
N PHE A 28 9.37 7.71 3.40
CA PHE A 28 9.88 8.69 2.45
C PHE A 28 9.88 10.09 3.08
N ASP A 29 10.63 11.02 2.47
CA ASP A 29 10.71 12.39 2.95
C ASP A 29 9.34 13.07 2.97
N GLY A 30 8.86 13.43 4.17
CA GLY A 30 7.55 14.04 4.36
C GLY A 30 6.40 13.06 4.58
N CYS A 31 6.67 11.76 4.76
CA CYS A 31 5.64 10.75 5.04
C CYS A 31 4.84 11.03 6.31
N GLU A 32 5.46 11.64 7.34
CA GLU A 32 4.78 12.03 8.58
C GLU A 32 3.65 13.05 8.37
N GLN A 33 3.79 13.95 7.40
CA GLN A 33 2.78 14.98 7.08
C GLN A 33 1.95 14.61 5.85
N TRP A 34 2.16 13.43 5.27
CA TRP A 34 1.49 13.02 4.03
C TRP A 34 -0.03 12.97 4.20
N ASN A 35 -0.50 12.35 5.29
CA ASN A 35 -1.93 12.17 5.53
C ASN A 35 -2.69 13.49 5.73
N ASP A 36 -2.01 14.53 6.20
CA ASP A 36 -2.58 15.88 6.36
C ASP A 36 -2.63 16.66 5.04
N ARG A 37 -1.72 16.35 4.11
CA ARG A 37 -1.55 17.08 2.84
C ARG A 37 -2.18 16.37 1.65
N ARG A 38 -2.62 15.12 1.84
CA ARG A 38 -3.13 14.30 0.75
C ARG A 38 -4.40 14.92 0.16
N ARG A 39 -4.57 14.80 -1.16
CA ARG A 39 -5.83 15.13 -1.82
C ARG A 39 -6.90 14.11 -1.39
N VAL A 40 -8.07 14.61 -0.99
CA VAL A 40 -9.21 13.77 -0.59
C VAL A 40 -10.46 14.20 -1.34
N GLU A 41 -10.98 13.31 -2.16
CA GLU A 41 -12.35 13.32 -2.64
C GLU A 41 -13.24 12.59 -1.62
N PRO A 42 -14.34 13.19 -1.12
CA PRO A 42 -15.18 12.60 -0.07
C PRO A 42 -15.70 11.20 -0.39
N ASP A 43 -16.05 10.96 -1.65
CA ASP A 43 -16.60 9.68 -2.12
C ASP A 43 -15.54 8.59 -2.26
N ASP A 44 -14.26 8.91 -2.11
CA ASP A 44 -13.18 7.96 -2.30
C ASP A 44 -12.68 7.33 -0.99
N GLU A 45 -13.04 7.89 0.17
CA GLU A 45 -12.48 7.44 1.46
C GLU A 45 -12.73 5.96 1.73
N TRP A 46 -13.90 5.45 1.32
CA TRP A 46 -14.26 4.05 1.49
C TRP A 46 -13.34 3.10 0.70
N TYR A 47 -12.76 3.53 -0.42
CA TYR A 47 -11.80 2.69 -1.18
C TYR A 47 -10.49 2.49 -0.41
N PHE A 48 -10.19 3.33 0.58
CA PHE A 48 -9.01 3.19 1.44
C PHE A 48 -9.34 2.55 2.79
N GLU A 49 -10.62 2.37 3.11
CA GLU A 49 -11.06 1.62 4.28
C GLU A 49 -10.91 0.14 4.00
N ARG A 50 -9.79 -0.40 4.44
CA ARG A 50 -9.49 -1.82 4.37
C ARG A 50 -9.11 -2.30 5.77
N THR A 51 -9.74 -3.39 6.20
CA THR A 51 -9.66 -3.87 7.60
C THR A 51 -9.10 -5.29 7.71
N ASP A 52 -8.87 -5.96 6.58
CA ASP A 52 -8.41 -7.34 6.45
C ASP A 52 -6.87 -7.49 6.41
N TYR A 53 -6.10 -6.45 6.75
CA TYR A 53 -4.63 -6.47 6.65
C TYR A 53 -3.98 -7.63 7.40
N ALA A 54 -4.42 -7.91 8.63
CA ALA A 54 -3.88 -9.03 9.41
C ALA A 54 -4.17 -10.39 8.77
N GLN A 55 -5.31 -10.52 8.08
CA GLN A 55 -5.63 -11.74 7.33
C GLN A 55 -4.73 -11.87 6.10
N MET A 56 -4.52 -10.78 5.36
CA MET A 56 -3.61 -10.77 4.21
C MET A 56 -2.17 -11.12 4.61
N ASP A 57 -1.69 -10.56 5.72
CA ASP A 57 -0.36 -10.87 6.25
C ASP A 57 -0.23 -12.37 6.54
N GLN A 58 -1.25 -12.98 7.17
CA GLN A 58 -1.29 -14.42 7.43
C GLN A 58 -1.30 -15.25 6.12
N GLU A 59 -2.11 -14.85 5.14
CA GLU A 59 -2.18 -15.52 3.83
C GLU A 59 -0.83 -15.48 3.11
N ILE A 60 -0.15 -14.32 3.13
CA ILE A 60 1.19 -14.16 2.55
C ILE A 60 2.21 -15.04 3.28
N GLU A 61 2.20 -15.07 4.60
CA GLU A 61 3.10 -15.92 5.39
C GLU A 61 2.90 -17.41 5.08
N ASP A 62 1.65 -17.85 4.97
CA ASP A 62 1.30 -19.24 4.65
C ASP A 62 1.71 -19.62 3.23
N GLU A 63 1.48 -18.75 2.25
CA GLU A 63 1.92 -18.95 0.86
C GLU A 63 3.44 -19.03 0.76
N VAL A 64 4.17 -18.10 1.39
CA VAL A 64 5.63 -18.10 1.41
C VAL A 64 6.16 -19.35 2.10
N ALA A 65 5.57 -19.75 3.23
CA ALA A 65 5.95 -20.98 3.93
C ALA A 65 5.73 -22.22 3.06
N GLY A 66 4.58 -22.29 2.36
CA GLY A 66 4.27 -23.35 1.41
C GLY A 66 5.26 -23.42 0.25
N PHE A 67 5.59 -22.27 -0.34
CA PHE A 67 6.57 -22.16 -1.41
C PHE A 67 7.97 -22.63 -0.97
N ILE A 68 8.43 -22.21 0.21
CA ILE A 68 9.73 -22.64 0.76
C ILE A 68 9.73 -24.17 0.98
N ALA A 69 8.65 -24.74 1.48
CA ALA A 69 8.53 -26.18 1.67
C ALA A 69 8.59 -26.95 0.34
N GLN A 70 7.95 -26.45 -0.71
CA GLN A 70 8.01 -27.04 -2.05
C GLN A 70 9.43 -27.04 -2.64
N LEU A 71 10.22 -26.00 -2.34
CA LEU A 71 11.63 -25.92 -2.76
C LEU A 71 12.59 -26.77 -1.89
N GLY A 72 12.08 -27.50 -0.89
CA GLY A 72 12.90 -28.29 0.03
C GLY A 72 13.61 -27.46 1.11
N GLY A 73 13.19 -26.21 1.33
CA GLY A 73 13.74 -25.35 2.36
C GLY A 73 13.44 -25.86 3.77
N LYS A 74 14.45 -25.89 4.64
CA LYS A 74 14.30 -26.24 6.06
C LYS A 74 14.32 -24.96 6.90
N LYS A 75 13.32 -24.77 7.77
CA LYS A 75 13.36 -23.70 8.79
C LYS A 75 14.56 -23.96 9.71
N ILE A 76 15.51 -23.02 9.76
CA ILE A 76 16.61 -23.05 10.72
C ILE A 76 16.03 -22.60 12.07
N GLN A 77 15.89 -23.53 13.02
CA GLN A 77 15.58 -23.16 14.41
C GLN A 77 16.79 -22.40 14.97
N LYS A 78 16.62 -21.11 15.27
CA LYS A 78 17.55 -20.39 16.15
C LYS A 78 17.25 -20.84 17.57
N GLY A 79 18.18 -21.59 18.15
CA GLY A 79 18.22 -21.90 19.58
C GLY A 79 18.63 -20.68 20.41
#